data_AF-A0A0N0D0N2-F1
#
_entry.id   AF-A0A0N0D0N2-F1
#
_cell.length_a   1.000
_cell.length_b   1.000
_cell.length_c   1.000
_cell.angle_alpha   90.00
_cell.angle_beta   90.00
_cell.angle_gamma   90.00
#
_symmetry.space_group_name_H-M   'P 1'
#
loop_
_entity.id
_entity.type
_entity.pdbx_description
1 polymer ?
#
loop_
_entity_poly.entity_id
_entity_poly.type
_entity_poly.pdbx_seq_one_letter_code
_entity_poly.pdbx_strand_id
1 'polypeptide(L)'
;MVDVIFEDENEKCYHLEEQRNMSESDLYRFATQHFSVAREWNDNVIDIILISGRAYNGKKEIKTQSGLYSPQFVNQCIFYSLCQRR
;
A
#
# COMPACT_ATOMS: atom_id res chain seq x y z
N MET A 1 6.59 -8.05 9.07
CA MET A 1 6.38 -8.34 7.64
C MET A 1 4.94 -8.79 7.48
N VAL A 2 4.08 -7.83 7.15
CA VAL A 2 2.69 -8.08 6.79
C VAL A 2 2.62 -7.94 5.27
N ASP A 3 2.09 -8.96 4.62
CA ASP A 3 1.78 -8.98 3.19
C ASP A 3 0.53 -9.83 3.08
N VAL A 4 -0.62 -9.17 2.92
CA VAL A 4 -1.93 -9.81 2.94
C VAL A 4 -2.83 -9.22 1.87
N ILE A 5 -3.56 -10.09 1.20
CA ILE A 5 -4.67 -9.72 0.32
C ILE A 5 -5.95 -10.10 1.05
N PHE A 6 -6.92 -9.18 1.11
CA PHE A 6 -8.21 -9.42 1.73
C PHE A 6 -9.32 -8.67 0.99
N GLU A 7 -10.54 -9.13 1.21
CA GLU A 7 -11.75 -8.56 0.64
C GLU A 7 -12.63 -8.03 1.78
N ASP A 8 -13.29 -6.88 1.57
CA ASP A 8 -14.30 -6.40 2.51
C ASP A 8 -15.69 -6.99 2.24
N GLU A 9 -16.68 -6.67 3.07
CA GLU A 9 -18.05 -7.16 2.93
C GLU A 9 -18.76 -6.69 1.63
N ASN A 10 -18.16 -5.74 0.89
CA ASN A 10 -18.66 -5.21 -0.37
C ASN A 10 -17.84 -5.70 -1.57
N GLU A 11 -17.13 -6.83 -1.43
CA GLU A 11 -16.32 -7.46 -2.48
C GLU A 11 -15.14 -6.58 -2.97
N LYS A 12 -14.69 -5.65 -2.12
CA LYS A 12 -13.59 -4.77 -2.46
C LYS A 12 -12.27 -5.38 -2.03
N CYS A 13 -11.37 -5.60 -2.98
CA CYS A 13 -10.07 -6.22 -2.72
C CYS A 13 -9.01 -5.18 -2.32
N TYR A 14 -8.24 -5.54 -1.30
CA TYR A 14 -7.17 -4.76 -0.73
C TYR A 14 -5.90 -5.58 -0.65
N HIS A 15 -4.77 -4.97 -0.99
CA HIS A 15 -3.44 -5.53 -0.83
C HIS A 15 -2.68 -4.68 0.19
N LEU A 16 -2.33 -5.27 1.32
CA LEU A 16 -1.73 -4.58 2.46
C LEU A 16 -0.31 -5.06 2.67
N GLU A 17 0.65 -4.16 2.47
CA GLU A 17 2.08 -4.42 2.68
C GLU A 17 2.66 -3.54 3.78
N GLU A 18 3.47 -4.11 4.67
CA GLU A 18 4.24 -3.38 5.67
C GLU A 18 5.68 -3.14 5.21
N GLN A 19 6.10 -1.88 5.23
CA GLN A 19 7.46 -1.47 4.90
C GLN A 19 8.07 -0.64 6.01
N ARG A 20 9.14 -1.18 6.61
CA ARG A 20 9.96 -0.43 7.56
C ARG A 20 10.93 0.49 6.83
N ASN A 21 11.02 1.74 7.28
CA ASN A 21 11.91 2.76 6.74
C ASN A 21 11.79 2.89 5.22
N MET A 22 10.57 3.09 4.74
CA MET A 22 10.25 3.18 3.32
C MET A 22 11.15 4.17 2.56
N SER A 23 11.54 3.76 1.35
CA SER A 23 12.27 4.55 0.36
C SER A 23 11.48 4.71 -0.95
N GLU A 24 11.94 5.58 -1.86
CA GLU A 24 11.35 5.65 -3.21
C GLU A 24 11.52 4.33 -3.98
N SER A 25 12.61 3.58 -3.76
CA SER A 25 12.81 2.30 -4.43
C SER A 25 11.74 1.27 -4.06
N ASP A 26 11.27 1.30 -2.81
CA ASP A 26 10.18 0.44 -2.36
C ASP A 26 8.88 0.78 -3.09
N LEU A 27 8.63 2.06 -3.39
CA LEU A 27 7.44 2.47 -4.14
C LEU A 27 7.39 1.85 -5.54
N TYR A 28 8.53 1.80 -6.25
CA TYR A 28 8.60 1.14 -7.57
C TYR A 28 8.46 -0.38 -7.46
N ARG A 29 8.93 -0.98 -6.36
CA ARG A 29 8.71 -2.41 -6.06
C ARG A 29 7.21 -2.70 -5.89
N PHE A 30 6.51 -1.90 -5.08
CA PHE A 30 5.06 -2.04 -4.88
C PHE A 30 4.27 -1.85 -6.17
N ALA A 31 4.65 -0.88 -7.00
CA ALA A 31 4.03 -0.71 -8.32
C ALA A 31 4.13 -1.98 -9.18
N THR A 32 5.27 -2.68 -9.12
CA THR A 32 5.47 -3.94 -9.85
C THR A 32 4.61 -5.07 -9.28
N GLN A 33 4.51 -5.18 -7.95
CA GLN A 33 3.68 -6.18 -7.28
C GLN A 33 2.19 -5.96 -7.53
N HIS A 34 1.73 -4.71 -7.49
CA HIS A 34 0.34 -4.33 -7.80
C HIS A 34 -0.11 -4.93 -9.12
N PHE A 35 0.65 -4.77 -10.21
CA PHE A 35 0.26 -5.30 -11.51
C PHE A 35 0.26 -6.84 -11.55
N SER A 36 1.07 -7.50 -10.73
CA SER A 36 1.02 -8.95 -10.59
C SER A 36 -0.29 -9.40 -9.93
N VAL A 37 -0.70 -8.72 -8.86
CA VAL A 37 -1.93 -9.02 -8.11
C VAL A 37 -3.18 -8.60 -8.88
N ALA A 38 -3.18 -7.42 -9.49
CA ALA A 38 -4.30 -6.84 -10.23
C ALA A 38 -4.85 -7.80 -11.31
N ARG A 39 -3.97 -8.54 -11.97
CA ARG A 39 -4.35 -9.57 -12.95
C ARG A 39 -5.28 -10.65 -12.38
N GLU A 40 -5.07 -11.06 -11.14
CA GLU A 40 -5.87 -12.09 -10.47
C GLU A 40 -7.22 -11.56 -9.99
N TRP A 41 -7.33 -10.23 -9.84
CA TRP A 41 -8.46 -9.53 -9.24
C TRP A 41 -9.17 -8.56 -10.21
N ASN A 42 -9.07 -8.81 -11.51
CA ASN A 42 -9.70 -8.00 -12.58
C ASN A 42 -9.44 -6.49 -12.42
N ASP A 43 -8.20 -6.12 -12.12
CA ASP A 43 -7.73 -4.75 -11.89
C ASP A 43 -8.41 -4.02 -10.71
N ASN A 44 -9.20 -4.72 -9.89
CA ASN A 44 -9.96 -4.16 -8.77
C ASN A 44 -9.24 -4.36 -7.44
N VAL A 45 -7.99 -3.92 -7.32
CA VAL A 45 -7.21 -4.02 -6.07
C VAL A 45 -6.76 -2.64 -5.60
N ILE A 46 -6.92 -2.38 -4.30
CA ILE A 46 -6.41 -1.18 -3.63
C ILE A 46 -5.21 -1.54 -2.78
N ASP A 47 -4.05 -0.96 -3.11
CA ASP A 47 -2.87 -1.09 -2.25
C ASP A 47 -2.93 -0.15 -1.06
N ILE A 48 -2.59 -0.70 0.11
CA ILE A 48 -2.37 0.01 1.36
C ILE A 48 -0.95 -0.31 1.82
N ILE A 49 -0.11 0.71 1.92
CA ILE A 49 1.26 0.60 2.41
C ILE A 49 1.32 1.08 3.86
N LEU A 50 1.55 0.14 4.77
CA LEU A 50 1.82 0.40 6.18
C LEU A 50 3.30 0.77 6.37
N ILE A 51 3.57 2.03 6.66
CA ILE A 51 4.93 2.51 6.87
C ILE A 51 5.28 2.43 8.36
N SER A 52 6.37 1.72 8.67
CA SER A 52 6.91 1.57 10.03
C SER A 52 8.32 2.18 10.17
N GLY A 53 8.75 2.47 11.40
CA GLY A 53 10.06 3.06 11.67
C GLY A 53 10.11 4.57 11.43
N ARG A 54 10.76 5.01 10.36
CA ARG A 54 10.89 6.45 10.01
C ARG A 54 9.70 6.92 9.19
N ALA A 55 9.27 8.15 9.43
CA ALA A 55 8.25 8.81 8.60
C ALA A 55 8.75 8.94 7.16
N TYR A 56 7.90 8.55 6.20
CA TYR A 56 8.18 8.70 4.78
C TYR A 56 7.63 10.02 4.26
N ASN A 57 8.50 10.84 3.67
CA ASN A 57 8.17 12.15 3.10
C ASN A 57 8.48 12.23 1.59
N GLY A 58 8.72 11.09 0.94
CA GLY A 58 9.04 11.02 -0.48
C GLY A 58 7.80 11.06 -1.36
N LYS A 59 7.97 10.66 -2.63
CA LYS A 59 6.87 10.55 -3.61
C LYS A 59 5.78 9.60 -3.11
N LYS A 60 4.53 9.97 -3.36
CA LYS A 60 3.35 9.15 -3.03
C LYS A 60 2.69 8.54 -4.26
N GLU A 61 3.16 8.92 -5.45
CA GLU A 61 2.64 8.42 -6.72
C GLU A 61 3.80 8.18 -7.69
N ILE A 62 3.62 7.20 -8.57
CA ILE A 62 4.47 6.97 -9.74
C ILE A 62 3.61 7.19 -10.97
N LYS A 63 3.98 8.16 -11.79
CA LYS A 63 3.35 8.42 -13.09
C LYS A 63 4.32 8.09 -14.21
N THR A 64 3.90 7.24 -15.13
CA THR A 64 4.60 6.95 -16.38
C THR A 64 3.69 7.31 -17.56
N GLN A 65 4.18 7.18 -18.80
CA GLN A 65 3.32 7.32 -19.98
C GLN A 65 2.21 6.24 -20.02
N SER A 66 2.46 5.10 -19.39
CA SER A 66 1.57 3.93 -19.43
C SER A 66 0.55 3.90 -18.29
N GLY A 67 0.68 4.75 -17.27
CA GLY A 67 -0.27 4.75 -16.16
C GLY A 67 0.19 5.50 -14.92
N LEU A 68 -0.66 5.40 -13.90
CA LEU A 68 -0.47 5.99 -12.58
C LEU A 68 -0.58 4.89 -11.53
N TYR A 69 0.40 4.81 -10.65
CA TYR A 69 0.35 4.01 -9.43
C TYR A 69 0.28 4.95 -8.22
N SER A 70 -0.77 4.82 -7.41
CA SER A 70 -1.06 5.73 -6.29
C SER A 70 -1.67 4.95 -5.11
N PRO A 71 -0.83 4.31 -4.27
CA PRO A 71 -1.30 3.52 -3.14
C PRO A 71 -1.72 4.40 -1.95
N GLN A 72 -2.48 3.82 -1.02
CA GLN A 72 -2.83 4.48 0.22
C GLN A 72 -1.72 4.30 1.26
N PHE A 73 -1.26 5.39 1.87
CA PHE A 73 -0.23 5.33 2.91
C PHE A 73 -0.83 5.42 4.30
N VAL A 74 -0.47 4.47 5.16
CA VAL A 74 -0.84 4.48 6.58
C VAL A 74 0.44 4.45 7.41
N ASN A 75 0.71 5.53 8.15
CA ASN A 75 1.83 5.56 9.09
C ASN A 75 1.47 4.79 10.35
N GLN A 76 2.28 3.78 10.70
CA GLN A 76 2.00 2.89 11.83
C GLN A 76 1.91 3.64 13.17
N CYS A 77 2.67 4.74 13.35
CA CYS A 77 2.55 5.60 14.54
C CYS A 77 1.14 6.20 14.70
N ILE A 78 0.46 6.51 13.58
CA ILE A 78 -0.92 7.02 13.59
C ILE A 78 -1.90 5.86 13.85
N PHE A 79 -1.67 4.69 13.25
CA PHE A 79 -2.52 3.51 13.43
C PHE A 79 -2.62 3.06 14.91
N TYR A 80 -1.50 2.95 15.61
CA TYR A 80 -1.51 2.64 17.05
C TYR A 80 -2.26 3.69 17.88
N SER A 81 -2.12 4.97 17.54
CA SER A 81 -2.81 6.05 18.26
C SER A 81 -4.33 6.05 18.04
N LEU A 82 -4.81 5.57 16.88
CA LEU A 82 -6.23 5.42 16.57
C LEU A 82 -6.82 4.17 17.22
N CYS A 83 -6.08 3.05 17.25
CA CYS A 83 -6.54 1.81 17.86
C CYS A 83 -6.58 1.83 19.39
N GLN A 84 -5.75 2.65 20.06
CA GLN A 84 -5.79 2.80 21.52
C GLN A 84 -6.85 3.79 22.03
N ARG A 85 -7.60 4.44 21.13
CA ARG A 85 -8.73 5.32 21.50
C ARG A 85 -10.09 4.61 21.45
N ARG A 86 -10.10 3.27 21.39
CA ARG A 86 -11.29 2.44 21.52
C ARG A 86 -11.26 1.67 22.82
#